data_AF-A0A3D1YDT0-F1
#
_entry.id   AF-A0A3D1YDT0-F1
#
_cell.length_a   1.000
_cell.length_b   1.000
_cell.length_c   1.000
_cell.angle_alpha   90.00
_cell.angle_beta   90.00
_cell.angle_gamma   90.00
#
_symmetry.space_group_name_H-M   'P 1'
#
loop_
_entity.id
_entity.type
_entity.pdbx_description
1 polymer ?
#
loop_
_entity_poly.entity_id
_entity_poly.type
_entity_poly.pdbx_seq_one_letter_code
_entity_poly.pdbx_strand_id
1 'polypeptide(L)'
;MLFSEVLLEQGIDVFLPIPLDEVLEILDKQIPKINIEGGVLRVDSVNRGSLGNVWELTVKFFENSSTTAGTGLPIAQITLQTYKDGQVMFSVPPRVKVLKDQGIEFDEKGKLYGVLIFSLLNYFQERKYINLPGKLPLA
;
A
#
# COMPACT_ATOMS: atom_id res chain seq x y z
N MET A 1 -11.65 16.31 10.25
CA MET A 1 -10.72 15.19 10.30
C MET A 1 -11.32 14.02 9.55
N LEU A 2 -10.65 13.59 8.49
CA LEU A 2 -11.02 12.38 7.74
C LEU A 2 -10.56 11.15 8.53
N PHE A 3 -11.35 10.09 8.56
CA PHE A 3 -11.01 8.84 9.27
C PHE A 3 -9.68 8.22 8.79
N SER A 4 -9.31 8.49 7.54
CA SER A 4 -7.99 8.19 6.98
C SER A 4 -6.86 8.89 7.75
N GLU A 5 -7.01 10.16 8.11
CA GLU A 5 -5.95 10.91 8.81
C GLU A 5 -5.54 10.22 10.13
N VAL A 6 -6.50 9.66 10.88
CA VAL A 6 -6.24 9.03 12.19
C VAL A 6 -5.65 7.63 12.08
N LEU A 7 -6.15 6.78 11.16
CA LEU A 7 -5.63 5.41 10.99
C LEU A 7 -4.23 5.38 10.39
N LEU A 8 -3.93 6.33 9.51
CA LEU A 8 -2.67 6.37 8.76
C LEU A 8 -1.52 6.99 9.58
N GLU A 9 -1.82 7.59 10.73
CA GLU A 9 -0.82 8.14 11.66
C GLU A 9 -0.15 7.08 12.53
N GLN A 10 -0.79 5.93 12.76
CA GLN A 10 -0.22 4.84 13.57
C GLN A 10 0.46 3.75 12.73
N GLY A 11 0.24 3.78 11.42
CA GLY A 11 0.58 2.65 10.56
C GLY A 11 -0.42 1.51 10.75
N ILE A 12 -0.32 0.52 9.87
CA ILE A 12 -1.27 -0.59 9.81
C ILE A 12 -0.47 -1.89 9.69
N ASP A 13 -0.78 -2.83 10.57
CA ASP A 13 -0.26 -4.19 10.53
C ASP A 13 -1.45 -5.15 10.50
N VAL A 14 -1.51 -6.02 9.47
CA VAL A 14 -2.53 -7.06 9.36
C VAL A 14 -1.92 -8.39 8.95
N PHE A 15 -2.37 -9.47 9.59
CA PHE A 15 -2.02 -10.82 9.18
C PHE A 15 -2.93 -11.29 8.06
N LEU A 16 -2.32 -11.75 6.97
CA LEU A 16 -3.01 -12.35 5.84
C LEU A 16 -2.83 -13.87 5.90
N PRO A 17 -3.91 -14.65 5.95
CA PRO A 17 -3.87 -16.11 6.02
C PRO A 17 -3.64 -16.75 4.64
N ILE A 18 -2.76 -16.15 3.84
CA ILE A 18 -2.42 -16.55 2.46
C ILE A 18 -0.91 -16.43 2.24
N PRO A 19 -0.33 -17.25 1.33
CA PRO A 19 1.09 -17.24 1.08
C PRO A 19 1.55 -15.97 0.34
N LEU A 20 2.85 -15.69 0.42
CA LEU A 20 3.45 -14.46 -0.12
C LEU A 20 3.23 -14.27 -1.61
N ASP A 21 3.35 -15.33 -2.40
CA ASP A 21 3.14 -15.28 -3.85
C ASP A 21 1.72 -14.82 -4.18
N GLU A 22 0.71 -15.30 -3.46
CA GLU A 22 -0.67 -14.84 -3.60
C GLU A 22 -0.82 -13.37 -3.19
N VAL A 23 -0.19 -12.94 -2.09
CA VAL A 23 -0.20 -11.52 -1.67
C VAL A 23 0.44 -10.63 -2.73
N LEU A 24 1.60 -11.00 -3.26
CA LEU A 24 2.30 -10.25 -4.31
C LEU A 24 1.46 -10.16 -5.59
N GLU A 25 0.82 -11.25 -6.00
CA GLU A 25 -0.08 -11.27 -7.14
C GLU A 25 -1.30 -10.35 -6.93
N ILE A 26 -1.87 -10.34 -5.72
CA ILE A 26 -2.95 -9.42 -5.38
C ILE A 26 -2.50 -7.97 -5.49
N LEU A 27 -1.34 -7.61 -4.94
CA LEU A 27 -0.83 -6.24 -4.99
C LEU A 27 -0.60 -5.78 -6.43
N ASP A 28 0.05 -6.62 -7.25
CA ASP A 28 0.32 -6.31 -8.66
C ASP A 28 -0.97 -6.14 -9.48
N LYS A 29 -2.00 -6.95 -9.20
CA LYS A 29 -3.28 -6.89 -9.94
C LYS A 29 -4.25 -5.84 -9.45
N GLN A 30 -4.26 -5.53 -8.15
CA GLN A 30 -5.26 -4.64 -7.56
C GLN A 30 -4.79 -3.19 -7.52
N ILE A 31 -3.53 -2.92 -7.24
CA ILE A 31 -3.02 -1.54 -7.14
C ILE A 31 -3.28 -0.74 -8.43
N PRO A 32 -3.04 -1.28 -9.65
CA PRO A 32 -3.34 -0.55 -10.88
C PRO A 32 -4.84 -0.34 -11.17
N LYS A 33 -5.73 -1.07 -10.48
CA LYS A 33 -7.19 -0.96 -10.66
C LYS A 33 -7.83 0.06 -9.72
N ILE A 34 -7.08 0.58 -8.75
CA ILE A 34 -7.55 1.60 -7.83
C ILE A 34 -7.82 2.86 -8.65
N ASN A 35 -9.07 3.32 -8.63
CA ASN A 35 -9.48 4.49 -9.39
C ASN A 35 -8.91 5.76 -8.74
N ILE A 36 -7.94 6.37 -9.40
CA ILE A 36 -7.31 7.63 -9.00
C ILE A 36 -7.48 8.63 -10.13
N GLU A 37 -7.93 9.83 -9.80
CA GLU A 37 -8.03 10.92 -10.75
C GLU A 37 -6.63 11.36 -11.23
N GLY A 38 -6.45 11.51 -12.55
CA GLY A 38 -5.23 12.08 -13.13
C GLY A 38 -4.05 11.10 -13.31
N GLY A 39 -4.16 9.84 -12.91
CA GLY A 39 -3.04 8.90 -13.07
C GLY A 39 -3.34 7.46 -12.65
N VAL A 40 -2.27 6.67 -12.51
CA VAL A 40 -2.32 5.27 -12.10
C VAL A 40 -1.29 4.97 -11.01
N LEU A 41 -1.63 4.06 -10.09
CA LEU A 41 -0.72 3.54 -9.09
C LEU A 41 -0.04 2.26 -9.59
N ARG A 42 1.24 2.08 -9.29
CA ARG A 42 1.99 0.85 -9.60
C ARG A 42 2.99 0.52 -8.49
N VAL A 43 3.28 -0.77 -8.33
CA VAL A 43 4.45 -1.23 -7.57
C VAL A 43 5.68 -1.01 -8.45
N ASP A 44 6.68 -0.27 -7.95
CA ASP A 44 7.85 0.12 -8.73
C ASP A 44 9.10 -0.70 -8.37
N SER A 45 9.33 -0.95 -7.09
CA SER A 45 10.48 -1.72 -6.61
C SER A 45 10.07 -2.71 -5.53
N VAL A 46 10.69 -3.89 -5.57
CA VAL A 46 10.61 -4.90 -4.52
C VAL A 46 12.03 -5.12 -4.02
N ASN A 47 12.37 -4.49 -2.90
CA ASN A 47 13.64 -4.73 -2.23
C ASN A 47 13.46 -5.92 -1.29
N ARG A 48 14.24 -6.99 -1.52
CA ARG A 48 14.29 -8.12 -0.60
C ARG A 48 15.23 -7.76 0.55
N GLY A 49 14.70 -7.68 1.77
CA GLY A 49 15.49 -7.42 2.97
C GLY A 49 16.49 -8.55 3.25
N SER A 50 17.57 -8.21 3.95
CA SER A 50 18.75 -9.05 4.22
C SER A 50 18.48 -10.35 5.00
N LEU A 51 17.29 -10.52 5.59
CA LEU A 51 16.88 -11.75 6.29
C LEU A 51 16.06 -12.73 5.42
N GLY A 52 15.84 -12.40 4.14
CA GLY A 52 15.25 -13.31 3.16
C GLY A 52 13.75 -13.60 3.31
N ASN A 53 13.14 -13.12 4.39
CA ASN A 53 11.72 -13.26 4.76
C ASN A 53 10.97 -11.91 4.89
N VAL A 54 11.59 -10.81 4.47
CA VAL A 54 10.98 -9.48 4.43
C VAL A 54 11.10 -8.91 3.03
N TRP A 55 10.01 -8.37 2.51
CA TRP A 55 9.91 -7.71 1.22
C TRP A 55 9.41 -6.29 1.44
N GLU A 56 10.15 -5.32 0.94
CA GLU A 56 9.76 -3.92 0.97
C GLU A 56 9.37 -3.48 -0.43
N LEU A 57 8.13 -3.04 -0.58
CA LEU A 57 7.54 -2.63 -1.83
C LEU A 57 7.32 -1.12 -1.81
N THR A 58 7.78 -0.43 -2.85
CA THR A 58 7.45 0.99 -3.06
C THR A 58 6.33 1.10 -4.07
N VAL A 59 5.24 1.79 -3.68
CA VAL A 59 4.12 2.11 -4.56
C VAL A 59 4.26 3.55 -5.03
N LYS A 60 4.18 3.76 -6.34
CA LYS A 60 4.32 5.05 -7.00
C LYS A 60 3.07 5.42 -7.79
N PHE A 61 2.82 6.72 -7.91
CA PHE A 61 1.83 7.32 -8.78
C PHE A 61 2.46 7.80 -10.08
N PHE A 62 1.78 7.58 -11.19
CA PHE A 62 2.19 7.99 -12.52
C PHE A 62 1.07 8.83 -13.16
N GLU A 63 1.34 10.08 -13.49
CA GLU A 63 0.39 10.97 -14.15
C GLU A 63 0.12 10.54 -15.59
N ASN A 64 -1.16 10.54 -16.00
CA ASN A 64 -1.58 10.10 -17.34
C ASN A 64 -1.07 11.01 -18.48
N SER A 65 -0.75 12.27 -18.18
CA SER A 65 -0.29 13.28 -19.14
C SER A 65 1.22 13.26 -19.41
N SER A 66 1.99 12.42 -18.73
CA SER A 66 3.45 12.41 -18.86
C SER A 66 3.91 11.73 -20.17
N THR A 67 4.32 12.55 -21.14
CA THR A 67 4.86 12.12 -22.46
C THR A 67 6.29 11.57 -22.40
N THR A 68 6.98 11.76 -21.30
CA THR A 68 8.24 11.10 -20.98
C THR A 68 7.93 9.97 -20.02
N ALA A 69 8.57 8.81 -20.21
CA ALA A 69 8.53 7.70 -19.27
C ALA A 69 8.97 8.19 -17.87
N GLY A 70 8.03 8.74 -17.11
CA GLY A 70 8.31 9.55 -15.94
C GLY A 70 8.67 8.64 -14.78
N THR A 71 9.71 9.03 -14.04
CA THR A 71 9.97 8.55 -12.69
C THR A 71 8.72 8.80 -11.85
N GLY A 72 7.97 7.74 -11.54
CA GLY A 72 6.76 7.84 -10.73
C GLY A 72 7.02 8.49 -9.37
N LEU A 73 5.98 9.08 -8.79
CA LEU A 73 6.06 9.77 -7.51
C LEU A 73 5.75 8.77 -6.39
N PRO A 74 6.68 8.50 -5.47
CA PRO A 74 6.44 7.55 -4.38
C PRO A 74 5.31 8.03 -3.48
N ILE A 75 4.37 7.13 -3.19
CA ILE A 75 3.18 7.38 -2.38
C ILE A 75 3.24 6.59 -1.09
N ALA A 76 3.62 5.31 -1.15
CA ALA A 76 3.59 4.41 0.00
C ALA A 76 4.74 3.40 -0.03
N GLN A 77 5.12 2.95 1.16
CA GLN A 77 5.94 1.77 1.36
C GLN A 77 5.08 0.68 2.00
N ILE A 78 5.12 -0.52 1.47
CA ILE A 78 4.45 -1.70 2.02
C ILE A 78 5.53 -2.70 2.38
N THR A 79 5.49 -3.22 3.59
CA THR A 79 6.37 -4.28 4.05
C THR A 79 5.57 -5.58 4.15
N LEU A 80 6.06 -6.64 3.52
CA LEU A 80 5.54 -7.99 3.67
C LEU A 80 6.57 -8.82 4.44
N GLN A 81 6.13 -9.50 5.49
CA GLN A 81 6.99 -10.43 6.23
C GLN A 81 6.35 -11.81 6.26
N THR A 82 7.10 -12.83 5.84
CA THR A 82 6.64 -14.22 5.94
C THR A 82 6.89 -14.80 7.31
N TYR A 83 5.90 -15.56 7.78
CA TYR A 83 5.92 -16.32 9.03
C TYR A 83 5.99 -17.82 8.74
N LYS A 84 6.40 -18.60 9.76
CA LYS A 84 6.70 -20.04 9.62
C LYS A 84 5.51 -20.89 9.20
N ASP A 85 4.30 -20.40 9.43
CA ASP A 85 3.02 -21.04 9.08
C ASP A 85 2.54 -20.68 7.67
N GLY A 86 3.36 -19.99 6.88
CA GLY A 86 3.00 -19.56 5.53
C GLY A 86 2.12 -18.31 5.50
N GLN A 87 1.83 -17.72 6.65
CA GLN A 87 1.12 -16.44 6.74
C GLN A 87 2.05 -15.28 6.41
N VAL A 88 1.45 -14.16 6.01
CA VAL A 88 2.15 -12.93 5.69
C VAL A 88 1.64 -11.81 6.56
N MET A 89 2.54 -11.13 7.26
CA MET A 89 2.22 -9.81 7.81
C MET A 89 2.31 -8.80 6.67
N PHE A 90 1.21 -8.12 6.42
CA PHE A 90 1.14 -6.92 5.61
C PHE A 90 1.23 -5.70 6.53
N SER A 91 2.28 -4.90 6.34
CA SER A 91 2.58 -3.74 7.16
C SER A 91 2.71 -2.49 6.31
N VAL A 92 2.18 -1.38 6.80
CA VAL A 92 2.34 -0.06 6.19
C VAL A 92 2.74 0.90 7.30
N PRO A 93 3.92 1.55 7.20
CA PRO A 93 4.37 2.46 8.24
C PRO A 93 3.50 3.72 8.29
N PRO A 94 3.48 4.45 9.43
CA PRO A 94 2.86 5.75 9.54
C PRO A 94 3.22 6.67 8.37
N ARG A 95 2.23 7.40 7.86
CA ARG A 95 2.46 8.33 6.75
C ARG A 95 3.56 9.34 7.06
N VAL A 96 3.60 9.91 8.27
CA VAL A 96 4.63 10.89 8.69
C VAL A 96 6.04 10.32 8.58
N LYS A 97 6.22 9.01 8.79
CA LYS A 97 7.51 8.34 8.64
C LYS A 97 7.92 8.25 7.17
N VAL A 98 6.96 7.91 6.30
CA VAL A 98 7.15 7.87 4.84
C VAL A 98 7.51 9.25 4.27
N LEU A 99 6.83 10.31 4.71
CA LEU A 99 7.12 11.69 4.31
C LEU A 99 8.54 12.12 4.71
N LYS A 100 8.98 11.80 5.95
CA LYS A 100 10.30 12.18 6.49
C LYS A 100 11.45 11.39 5.88
N ASP A 101 11.29 10.09 5.72
CA ASP A 101 12.38 9.20 5.30
C ASP A 101 12.61 9.23 3.78
N GLN A 102 11.58 9.59 2.99
CA GLN A 102 11.64 9.55 1.52
C GLN A 102 11.37 10.90 0.84
N GLY A 103 11.12 11.99 1.59
CA GLY A 103 10.88 13.32 1.02
C GLY A 103 9.61 13.41 0.17
N ILE A 104 8.58 12.64 0.52
CA ILE A 104 7.33 12.55 -0.25
C ILE A 104 6.46 13.78 0.05
N GLU A 105 6.62 14.88 -0.68
CA GLU A 105 5.74 16.06 -0.52
C GLU A 105 4.46 15.98 -1.37
N PHE A 106 4.40 15.04 -2.32
CA PHE A 106 3.37 14.99 -3.36
C PHE A 106 1.94 14.71 -2.85
N ASP A 107 1.80 13.96 -1.74
CA ASP A 107 0.50 13.66 -1.14
C ASP A 107 0.40 14.25 0.26
N GLU A 108 0.56 15.57 0.40
CA GLU A 108 0.57 16.32 1.67
C GLU A 108 -0.71 16.15 2.51
N LYS A 109 -1.84 15.80 1.89
CA LYS A 109 -3.10 15.49 2.59
C LYS A 109 -3.33 13.99 2.81
N GLY A 110 -2.51 13.12 2.22
CA GLY A 110 -2.62 11.67 2.39
C GLY A 110 -3.81 11.07 1.67
N LYS A 111 -4.33 11.75 0.64
CA LYS A 111 -5.50 11.31 -0.11
C LYS A 111 -5.17 10.06 -0.92
N LEU A 112 -4.05 10.08 -1.65
CA LEU A 112 -3.63 8.95 -2.48
C LEU A 112 -3.21 7.76 -1.62
N TYR A 113 -2.42 8.02 -0.59
CA TYR A 113 -2.01 7.01 0.38
C TYR A 113 -3.24 6.39 1.07
N GLY A 114 -4.19 7.20 1.53
CA GLY A 114 -5.42 6.69 2.15
C GLY A 114 -6.27 5.86 1.22
N VAL A 115 -6.52 6.32 -0.01
CA VAL A 115 -7.28 5.56 -1.01
C VAL A 115 -6.60 4.24 -1.34
N LEU A 116 -5.26 4.24 -1.49
CA LEU A 116 -4.48 3.02 -1.72
C LEU A 116 -4.68 2.00 -0.60
N ILE A 117 -4.39 2.40 0.64
CA ILE A 117 -4.41 1.46 1.78
C ILE A 117 -5.84 0.98 2.06
N PHE A 118 -6.83 1.87 2.03
CA PHE A 118 -8.22 1.50 2.29
C PHE A 118 -8.78 0.60 1.18
N SER A 119 -8.39 0.80 -0.08
CA SER A 119 -8.80 -0.09 -1.18
C SER A 119 -8.25 -1.50 -0.97
N LEU A 120 -6.98 -1.63 -0.58
CA LEU A 120 -6.36 -2.92 -0.29
C LEU A 120 -7.01 -3.62 0.91
N LEU A 121 -7.20 -2.90 2.01
CA LEU A 121 -7.87 -3.45 3.21
C LEU A 121 -9.31 -3.87 2.92
N ASN A 122 -10.06 -3.07 2.16
CA ASN A 122 -11.40 -3.45 1.72
C ASN A 122 -11.37 -4.70 0.84
N TYR A 123 -10.42 -4.81 -0.08
CA TYR A 123 -10.25 -6.00 -0.91
C TYR A 123 -9.93 -7.25 -0.07
N PHE A 124 -9.01 -7.14 0.89
CA PHE A 124 -8.68 -8.23 1.82
C PHE A 124 -9.90 -8.65 2.66
N GLN A 125 -10.70 -7.69 3.12
CA GLN A 125 -11.95 -7.97 3.83
C GLN A 125 -12.98 -8.67 2.93
N GLU A 126 -13.17 -8.21 1.69
CA GLU A 126 -14.11 -8.81 0.73
C GLU A 126 -13.75 -10.27 0.41
N ARG A 127 -12.45 -10.57 0.40
CA ARG A 127 -11.92 -11.94 0.26
C ARG A 127 -11.89 -12.74 1.56
N LYS A 128 -12.32 -12.15 2.69
CA LYS A 128 -12.33 -12.75 4.03
C LYS A 128 -10.94 -13.08 4.58
N TYR A 129 -9.90 -12.40 4.10
CA TYR A 129 -8.53 -12.55 4.63
C TYR A 129 -8.35 -11.81 5.96
N ILE A 130 -9.08 -10.72 6.17
CA ILE A 130 -9.09 -9.95 7.42
C ILE A 130 -10.52 -9.67 7.85
N ASN A 131 -10.70 -9.33 9.12
CA ASN A 131 -11.99 -8.91 9.67
C ASN A 131 -11.91 -7.45 10.11
N LEU A 132 -12.66 -6.57 9.44
CA LEU A 132 -12.81 -5.16 9.83
C LEU A 132 -14.25 -4.94 10.32
N PRO A 133 -14.50 -3.95 11.19
CA PRO A 133 -15.85 -3.64 11.70
C PRO A 133 -16.80 -3.11 10.61
N GLY A 134 -16.29 -2.77 9.42
CA GLY A 134 -17.05 -2.30 8.29
C GLY A 134 -16.15 -1.93 7.11
N LYS A 135 -16.76 -1.56 5.98
CA LYS A 135 -16.03 -1.04 4.81
C LYS A 135 -15.40 0.32 5.14
N LEU A 136 -14.13 0.49 4.76
CA LEU A 136 -13.41 1.74 4.91
C LEU A 136 -13.80 2.72 3.79
N PRO A 137 -13.93 4.02 4.10
CA PRO A 137 -14.41 5.01 3.14
C PRO A 137 -13.33 5.35 2.11
N LEU A 138 -13.61 5.11 0.83
CA LEU A 138 -12.78 5.61 -0.27
C LEU A 138 -13.28 7.03 -0.58
N ALA A 139 -12.42 8.03 -0.38
CA ALA A 139 -12.75 9.45 -0.51
C ALA A 139 -13.21 9.84 -1.92
#